data_AF-A0A2D0HDI8-F1
#
_entry.id   AF-A0A2D0HDI8-F1
#
_cell.length_a   1.000
_cell.length_b   1.000
_cell.length_c   1.000
_cell.angle_alpha   90.00
_cell.angle_beta   90.00
_cell.angle_gamma   90.00
#
_symmetry.space_group_name_H-M   'P 1'
#
loop_
_entity.id
_entity.type
_entity.pdbx_description
1 polymer ?
#
loop_
_entity_poly.entity_id
_entity_poly.type
_entity_poly.pdbx_seq_one_letter_code
_entity_poly.pdbx_strand_id
1 'polypeptide(L)'
;MTTNSQNLSSAMKNRSGAEKSLDQGFIWLTKIFAFGVAATLLWIASQVAIGAWPAIQKFGVSFLANTTWNPVNDSYGVLPQIYGTLLSSFIGLLI
;
A
#
# COMPACT_ATOMS: atom_id res chain seq x y z
N MET A 1 -17.99 -48.94 25.31
CA MET A 1 -18.35 -47.82 24.41
C MET A 1 -17.08 -47.16 23.92
N THR A 2 -16.53 -47.63 22.80
CA THR A 2 -15.32 -47.08 22.17
C THR A 2 -15.47 -47.23 20.66
N THR A 3 -16.24 -46.35 20.03
CA THR A 3 -16.25 -46.24 18.57
C THR A 3 -16.01 -44.77 18.21
N ASN A 4 -15.21 -44.58 17.16
CA ASN A 4 -15.29 -43.43 16.26
C ASN A 4 -14.25 -42.28 16.36
N SER A 5 -13.03 -42.51 16.83
CA SER A 5 -11.92 -41.57 16.58
C SER A 5 -11.18 -41.82 15.25
N GLN A 6 -11.19 -43.05 14.73
CA GLN A 6 -10.46 -43.42 13.51
C GLN A 6 -11.14 -42.94 12.21
N ASN A 7 -12.48 -42.82 12.16
CA ASN A 7 -13.21 -42.36 10.97
C ASN A 7 -13.11 -40.85 10.73
N LEU A 8 -12.91 -40.05 11.77
CA LEU A 8 -12.70 -38.60 11.65
C LEU A 8 -11.33 -38.30 11.02
N SER A 9 -10.33 -39.15 11.25
CA SER A 9 -8.98 -38.99 10.71
C SER A 9 -8.91 -39.39 9.23
N SER A 10 -9.64 -40.42 8.80
CA SER A 10 -9.66 -40.88 7.40
C SER A 10 -10.46 -39.98 6.46
N ALA A 11 -11.54 -39.34 6.92
CA ALA A 11 -12.24 -38.30 6.16
C ALA A 11 -11.39 -37.03 5.95
N MET A 12 -10.41 -36.79 6.83
CA MET A 12 -9.50 -35.64 6.74
C MET A 12 -8.25 -35.91 5.88
N LYS A 13 -8.05 -37.14 5.40
CA LYS A 13 -6.82 -37.60 4.73
C LYS A 13 -6.94 -37.70 3.20
N ASN A 14 -7.92 -37.02 2.60
CA ASN A 14 -7.99 -36.89 1.14
C ASN A 14 -8.33 -35.45 0.73
N ARG A 15 -7.54 -34.48 1.21
CA ARG A 15 -7.47 -33.18 0.53
C ARG A 15 -6.82 -33.41 -0.83
N SER A 16 -7.68 -33.43 -1.85
CA SER A 16 -7.36 -33.82 -3.22
C SER A 16 -6.22 -32.94 -3.73
N GLY A 17 -5.26 -33.50 -4.47
CA GLY A 17 -4.10 -32.74 -4.99
C GLY A 17 -4.49 -31.46 -5.75
N ALA A 18 -5.71 -31.43 -6.30
CA ALA A 18 -6.32 -30.25 -6.92
C ALA A 18 -6.55 -29.09 -5.93
N GLU A 19 -7.01 -29.36 -4.71
CA GLU A 19 -7.25 -28.33 -3.67
C GLU A 19 -5.94 -27.70 -3.22
N LYS A 20 -4.89 -28.51 -3.03
CA LYS A 20 -3.55 -28.00 -2.70
C LYS A 20 -2.96 -27.14 -3.82
N SER A 21 -3.18 -27.52 -5.08
CA SER A 21 -2.73 -26.74 -6.23
C SER A 21 -3.49 -25.41 -6.36
N LEU A 22 -4.79 -25.40 -6.06
CA LEU A 22 -5.61 -24.18 -6.05
C LEU A 22 -5.20 -23.23 -4.92
N ASP A 23 -5.00 -23.74 -3.70
CA ASP A 23 -4.52 -22.94 -2.56
C ASP A 23 -3.16 -22.31 -2.87
N GLN A 24 -2.23 -23.09 -3.43
CA GLN A 24 -0.91 -22.59 -3.77
C GLN A 24 -0.97 -21.52 -4.87
N GLY A 25 -1.82 -21.71 -5.89
CA GLY A 25 -2.05 -20.73 -6.93
C GLY A 25 -2.64 -19.43 -6.39
N PHE A 26 -3.63 -19.53 -5.49
CA PHE A 26 -4.25 -18.39 -4.84
C PHE A 26 -3.23 -17.58 -4.01
N ILE A 27 -2.41 -18.24 -3.19
CA ILE A 27 -1.36 -17.58 -2.39
C ILE A 27 -0.37 -16.84 -3.31
N TRP A 28 0.04 -17.46 -4.41
CA TRP A 28 0.98 -16.84 -5.35
C TRP A 28 0.35 -15.63 -6.04
N LEU A 29 -0.92 -15.74 -6.44
CA LEU A 29 -1.68 -14.65 -7.04
C LEU A 29 -1.81 -13.46 -6.08
N THR A 30 -2.24 -13.69 -4.84
CA THR A 30 -2.34 -12.64 -3.83
C THR A 30 -0.99 -11.98 -3.54
N LYS A 31 0.10 -12.77 -3.50
CA LYS A 31 1.45 -12.22 -3.34
C LYS A 31 1.84 -11.33 -4.50
N ILE A 32 1.57 -11.73 -5.75
CA ILE A 32 1.83 -10.88 -6.92
C ILE A 32 1.05 -9.58 -6.83
N PHE A 33 -0.23 -9.62 -6.45
CA PHE A 33 -1.03 -8.40 -6.27
C PHE A 33 -0.47 -7.51 -5.17
N ALA A 34 -0.09 -8.07 -4.02
CA ALA A 34 0.50 -7.31 -2.92
C ALA A 34 1.81 -6.61 -3.35
N PHE A 35 2.72 -7.35 -3.99
CA PHE A 35 3.95 -6.78 -4.53
C PHE A 35 3.69 -5.80 -5.68
N GLY A 36 2.69 -6.06 -6.52
CA GLY A 36 2.29 -5.18 -7.62
C GLY A 36 1.81 -3.84 -7.13
N VAL A 37 0.91 -3.81 -6.15
CA VAL A 37 0.44 -2.57 -5.51
C VAL A 37 1.60 -1.81 -4.87
N ALA A 38 2.48 -2.49 -4.13
CA ALA A 38 3.66 -1.87 -3.53
C ALA A 38 4.59 -1.26 -4.60
N ALA A 39 4.84 -1.99 -5.69
CA ALA A 39 5.65 -1.51 -6.81
C ALA A 39 5.00 -0.31 -7.51
N THR A 40 3.67 -0.32 -7.70
CA THR A 40 2.93 0.82 -8.27
C THR A 40 3.03 2.06 -7.38
N LEU A 41 2.90 1.91 -6.06
CA LEU A 41 3.07 3.03 -5.12
C LEU A 41 4.49 3.62 -5.20
N LEU A 42 5.52 2.76 -5.21
CA LEU A 42 6.91 3.19 -5.36
C LEU A 42 7.18 3.86 -6.71
N TRP A 43 6.56 3.37 -7.78
CA TRP A 43 6.65 3.95 -9.11
C TRP A 43 6.08 5.37 -9.13
N ILE A 44 4.85 5.55 -8.62
CA ILE A 44 4.21 6.86 -8.53
C ILE A 44 5.03 7.81 -7.66
N ALA A 45 5.49 7.35 -6.49
CA ALA A 45 6.33 8.15 -5.61
C ALA A 45 7.61 8.63 -6.31
N SER A 46 8.24 7.75 -7.10
CA SER A 46 9.43 8.08 -7.89
C SER A 46 9.13 9.12 -8.98
N GLN A 47 8.01 8.98 -9.69
CA GLN A 47 7.57 9.96 -10.69
C GLN A 47 7.33 11.34 -10.06
N VAL A 48 6.66 11.38 -8.91
CA VAL A 48 6.44 12.62 -8.16
C VAL A 48 7.76 13.23 -7.70
N ALA A 49 8.70 12.42 -7.19
CA ALA A 49 10.01 12.91 -6.76
C ALA A 49 10.80 13.55 -7.91
N ILE A 50 10.78 12.94 -9.10
CA ILE A 50 11.42 13.50 -10.30
C ILE A 50 10.78 14.84 -10.70
N GLY A 51 9.44 14.90 -10.72
CA GLY A 51 8.72 16.15 -11.03
C GLY A 51 8.91 17.25 -9.99
N ALA A 52 9.04 16.87 -8.71
CA ALA A 52 9.27 17.79 -7.60
C ALA A 52 10.73 18.27 -7.50
N TRP A 53 11.70 17.54 -8.07
CA TRP A 53 13.12 17.88 -8.02
C TRP A 53 13.45 19.33 -8.40
N PRO A 54 13.01 19.88 -9.55
CA PRO A 54 13.26 21.27 -9.91
C PRO A 54 12.62 22.27 -8.94
N ALA A 55 11.47 21.95 -8.35
CA ALA A 55 10.83 22.78 -7.34
C ALA A 55 11.64 22.78 -6.02
N ILE A 56 12.14 21.62 -5.61
CA ILE A 56 13.03 21.48 -4.45
C ILE A 56 14.34 22.22 -4.67
N GLN A 57 14.90 22.23 -5.88
CA GLN A 57 16.10 23.02 -6.19
C GLN A 57 15.86 24.53 -6.12
N LYS A 58 14.68 25.01 -6.54
CA LYS A 58 14.33 26.45 -6.48
C LYS A 58 13.99 26.93 -5.06
N PHE A 59 13.26 26.13 -4.29
CA PHE A 59 12.70 26.53 -2.99
C PHE A 59 13.41 25.91 -1.78
N GLY A 60 14.32 24.97 -2.02
CA GLY A 60 15.06 24.26 -0.98
C GLY A 60 14.15 23.47 -0.03
N VAL A 61 14.68 23.18 1.15
CA VAL A 61 13.94 22.49 2.24
C VAL A 61 12.73 23.32 2.71
N SER A 62 12.74 24.63 2.45
CA SER A 62 11.61 25.53 2.75
C SER A 62 10.35 25.13 1.97
N PHE A 63 10.46 24.51 0.79
CA PHE A 63 9.33 23.94 0.05
C PHE A 63 8.49 22.97 0.89
N LEU A 64 9.16 22.14 1.70
CA LEU A 64 8.54 21.12 2.55
C LEU A 64 7.98 21.70 3.86
N ALA A 65 8.59 22.76 4.38
CA ALA A 65 8.23 23.35 5.68
C ALA A 65 7.28 24.55 5.55
N ASN A 66 7.18 25.18 4.38
CA ASN A 66 6.36 26.36 4.18
C ASN A 66 4.89 25.97 3.99
N THR A 67 4.01 26.70 4.67
CA THR A 67 2.54 26.53 4.60
C THR A 67 1.90 27.44 3.57
N THR A 68 2.66 28.36 3.00
CA THR A 68 2.12 29.46 2.19
C THR A 68 2.13 29.08 0.70
N TRP A 69 0.97 29.12 0.06
CA TRP A 69 0.85 29.01 -1.40
C TRP A 69 0.53 30.38 -1.98
N ASN A 70 1.56 31.10 -2.42
CA ASN A 70 1.46 32.42 -3.02
C ASN A 70 2.04 32.43 -4.45
N PRO A 71 1.21 32.19 -5.48
CA PRO A 71 1.66 32.17 -6.88
C PRO A 71 2.09 33.55 -7.41
N VAL A 72 1.75 34.65 -6.71
CA VAL A 72 2.12 36.02 -7.13
C VAL A 72 3.58 36.33 -6.76
N ASN A 73 4.07 35.79 -5.64
CA ASN A 73 5.45 35.96 -5.17
C ASN A 73 6.32 34.72 -5.40
N ASP A 74 5.89 33.83 -6.30
CA ASP A 74 6.54 32.53 -6.56
C ASP A 74 6.81 31.70 -5.29
N SER A 75 5.99 31.80 -4.24
CA SER A 75 6.19 31.02 -3.01
C SER A 75 5.25 29.82 -2.99
N TYR A 76 5.81 28.62 -3.10
CA TYR A 76 5.03 27.37 -3.13
C TYR A 76 5.47 26.48 -1.97
N GLY A 77 4.53 26.17 -1.07
CA GLY A 77 4.73 25.25 0.05
C GLY A 77 3.84 24.01 -0.10
N VAL A 78 4.41 22.82 0.10
CA VAL A 78 3.67 21.53 -0.05
C VAL A 78 3.09 21.01 1.27
N LEU A 79 3.48 21.59 2.41
CA LEU A 79 3.05 21.14 3.73
C LEU A 79 1.52 21.04 3.91
N PRO A 80 0.70 22.01 3.42
CA PRO A 80 -0.76 21.92 3.53
C PRO A 80 -1.34 20.71 2.77
N GLN A 81 -0.73 20.35 1.64
CA GLN A 81 -1.18 19.20 0.85
C GLN A 81 -0.84 17.87 1.54
N ILE A 82 0.33 17.76 2.17
CA ILE A 82 0.70 16.60 2.99
C ILE A 82 -0.23 16.48 4.20
N TYR A 83 -0.55 17.59 4.84
CA TYR A 83 -1.46 17.58 5.98
C TYR A 83 -2.85 17.05 5.61
N GLY A 84 -3.40 17.45 4.46
CA GLY A 84 -4.70 16.97 3.99
C GLY A 84 -4.74 15.46 3.71
N THR A 85 -3.69 14.90 3.11
CA THR A 85 -3.63 13.45 2.85
C THR A 85 -3.47 12.63 4.12
N LEU A 86 -2.68 13.10 5.08
CA LEU A 86 -2.52 12.46 6.38
C LEU A 86 -3.82 12.51 7.19
N LEU A 87 -4.46 13.69 7.24
CA LEU A 87 -5.70 13.87 8.00
C LEU A 87 -6.85 13.01 7.40
N SER A 88 -7.01 13.00 6.08
CA SER A 88 -8.03 12.17 5.43
C SER A 88 -7.77 10.67 5.63
N SER A 89 -6.52 10.23 5.49
CA SER A 89 -6.16 8.83 5.76
C SER A 89 -6.39 8.44 7.22
N PHE A 90 -6.08 9.34 8.15
CA PHE A 90 -6.32 9.13 9.58
C PHE A 90 -7.81 9.04 9.90
N ILE A 91 -8.63 9.93 9.35
CA ILE A 91 -10.09 9.89 9.53
C ILE A 91 -10.64 8.57 8.97
N GLY A 92 -10.23 8.16 7.76
CA GLY A 92 -10.68 6.90 7.15
C GLY A 92 -10.23 5.62 7.85
N LEU A 93 -9.22 5.70 8.73
CA LEU A 93 -8.84 4.60 9.63
C LEU A 93 -9.60 4.62 10.96
N LEU A 94 -10.07 5.81 11.37
CA LEU A 94 -10.71 6.03 12.66
C LEU A 94 -12.21 5.69 12.61
N ILE A 95 -12.87 5.97 11.48
CA ILE A 95 -14.28 5.64 11.23
C ILE A 95 -14.41 4.36 10.40
#